data_AF-A0A4D7QKP3-F1
#
_entry.id   AF-A0A4D7QKP3-F1
#
_cell.length_a   1.000
_cell.length_b   1.000
_cell.length_c   1.000
_cell.angle_alpha   90.00
_cell.angle_beta   90.00
_cell.angle_gamma   90.00
#
_symmetry.space_group_name_H-M   'P 1'
#
loop_
_entity.id
_entity.type
_entity.pdbx_description
1 polymer ?
#
loop_
_entity_poly.entity_id
_entity_poly.type
_entity_poly.pdbx_seq_one_letter_code
_entity_poly.pdbx_strand_id
1 'polypeptide(L)'
;MNSETEAGTSPEGGAAEPPEPRRSRPWTRILAALGLVIVAGGGVQLMRESERTRTTAMLSYELRLSGDAVGPALLGGDHDEGRLLVELISDMHGIAAADGPRWTRDEGNRMIVSGRFPLTKAGKPEAIVVSRARISNFRFGLDLPPNPAPTHGFDGWRRADVAFSPDGEPITAGLEQYELRLRIERKLY
;
A
#
# COMPACT_ATOMS: atom_id res chain seq x y z
N MET A 1 17.69 -8.59 -81.07
CA MET A 1 17.31 -9.90 -80.46
C MET A 1 15.94 -9.70 -79.85
N ASN A 2 15.00 -10.54 -80.29
CA ASN A 2 13.57 -10.40 -80.07
C ASN A 2 13.12 -10.96 -78.71
N SER A 3 12.09 -10.31 -78.19
CA SER A 3 10.91 -10.70 -77.40
C SER A 3 10.72 -12.13 -76.88
N GLU A 4 10.33 -12.22 -75.59
CA GLU A 4 9.40 -13.15 -74.91
C GLU A 4 9.18 -12.51 -73.51
N THR A 5 8.05 -11.90 -73.11
CA THR A 5 6.66 -12.34 -72.82
C THR A 5 6.53 -13.51 -71.85
N GLU A 6 6.08 -13.22 -70.62
CA GLU A 6 5.10 -13.94 -69.76
C GLU A 6 5.11 -13.23 -68.37
N ALA A 7 4.06 -12.56 -67.85
CA ALA A 7 2.64 -12.86 -67.61
C ALA A 7 2.38 -13.86 -66.46
N GLY A 8 1.71 -13.38 -65.41
CA GLY A 8 1.03 -14.18 -64.37
C GLY A 8 1.71 -14.14 -62.99
N THR A 9 1.04 -14.06 -61.84
CA THR A 9 -0.39 -14.02 -61.51
C THR A 9 -0.49 -13.52 -60.05
N SER A 10 -1.41 -12.61 -59.77
CA SER A 10 -1.79 -12.24 -58.38
C SER A 10 -2.61 -13.35 -57.73
N PRO A 11 -2.49 -13.55 -56.41
CA PRO A 11 -3.62 -13.97 -55.61
C PRO A 11 -4.16 -12.80 -54.79
N GLU A 12 -5.42 -12.52 -55.06
CA GLU A 12 -6.40 -11.86 -54.19
C GLU A 12 -6.37 -12.37 -52.74
N GLY A 13 -6.88 -11.53 -51.84
CA GLY A 13 -7.73 -12.03 -50.76
C GLY A 13 -7.15 -11.93 -49.35
N GLY A 14 -7.13 -10.72 -48.81
CA GLY A 14 -6.95 -10.48 -47.38
C GLY A 14 -7.76 -9.27 -46.97
N ALA A 15 -9.07 -9.43 -46.81
CA ALA A 15 -9.94 -8.42 -46.23
C ALA A 15 -9.41 -8.06 -44.82
N ALA A 16 -8.85 -6.86 -44.67
CA ALA A 16 -8.50 -6.33 -43.37
C ALA A 16 -9.80 -6.02 -42.62
N GLU A 17 -10.17 -6.92 -41.71
CA GLU A 17 -11.19 -6.68 -40.70
C GLU A 17 -10.78 -5.42 -39.90
N PRO A 18 -11.68 -4.43 -39.75
CA PRO A 18 -11.39 -3.27 -38.92
C PRO A 18 -11.21 -3.74 -37.46
N PRO A 19 -10.19 -3.25 -36.73
CA PRO A 19 -10.02 -3.64 -35.34
C PRO A 19 -11.26 -3.26 -34.55
N GLU A 20 -11.87 -4.24 -33.89
CA GLU A 20 -12.99 -4.01 -32.98
C GLU A 20 -12.65 -2.87 -32.01
N PRO A 21 -13.60 -1.96 -31.73
CA PRO A 21 -13.42 -0.98 -30.69
C PRO A 21 -13.26 -1.71 -29.36
N ARG A 22 -12.01 -1.79 -28.87
CA ARG A 22 -11.70 -2.21 -27.50
C ARG A 22 -12.60 -1.39 -26.58
N ARG A 23 -13.63 -2.05 -26.02
CA ARG A 23 -14.41 -1.57 -24.87
C ARG A 23 -13.42 -1.31 -23.74
N SER A 24 -12.92 -0.08 -23.67
CA SER A 24 -12.24 0.45 -22.50
C SER A 24 -13.25 0.45 -21.37
N ARG A 25 -13.02 -0.45 -20.41
CA ARG A 25 -13.70 -0.42 -19.12
C ARG A 25 -13.33 0.90 -18.43
N PRO A 26 -14.29 1.67 -17.92
CA PRO A 26 -14.02 2.95 -17.26
C PRO A 26 -13.44 2.69 -15.86
N TRP A 27 -12.12 2.50 -15.76
CA TRP A 27 -11.38 2.65 -14.51
C TRP A 27 -10.87 4.08 -14.42
N THR A 28 -11.79 5.03 -14.48
CA THR A 28 -11.50 6.43 -14.18
C THR A 28 -12.00 6.71 -12.78
N ARG A 29 -11.08 7.18 -11.94
CA ARG A 29 -11.24 7.74 -10.58
C ARG A 29 -10.74 6.86 -9.43
N ILE A 30 -9.42 6.73 -9.31
CA ILE A 30 -8.75 6.91 -8.01
C ILE A 30 -7.41 7.62 -8.26
N LEU A 31 -7.45 8.92 -8.57
CA LEU A 31 -6.30 9.81 -8.39
C LEU A 31 -6.85 11.17 -7.92
N ALA A 32 -6.14 11.76 -6.95
CA ALA A 32 -6.41 13.02 -6.24
C ALA A 32 -7.12 12.91 -4.87
N ALA A 33 -6.38 12.45 -3.85
CA ALA A 33 -6.58 12.88 -2.47
C ALA A 33 -5.32 12.64 -1.61
N LEU A 34 -4.17 13.18 -2.02
CA LEU A 34 -3.07 13.49 -1.10
C LEU A 34 -2.90 15.02 -1.11
N GLY A 35 -3.98 15.70 -0.70
CA GLY A 35 -4.02 17.12 -0.46
C GLY A 35 -3.80 17.37 1.02
N LEU A 36 -2.63 17.91 1.33
CA LEU A 36 -2.29 18.70 2.51
C LEU A 36 -3.51 19.22 3.30
N VAL A 37 -3.79 18.67 4.50
CA VAL A 37 -4.77 19.24 5.43
C VAL A 37 -4.04 20.16 6.40
N ILE A 38 -4.16 21.47 6.16
CA ILE A 38 -3.81 22.52 7.11
C ILE A 38 -4.97 22.68 8.10
N VAL A 39 -4.64 22.69 9.39
CA VAL A 39 -5.52 22.90 10.53
C VAL A 39 -6.03 24.35 10.57
N ALA A 40 -7.35 24.56 10.65
CA ALA A 40 -7.98 25.60 11.49
C ALA A 40 -9.52 25.63 11.36
N GLY A 41 -10.22 25.59 12.51
CA GLY A 41 -11.45 26.35 12.71
C GLY A 41 -12.75 25.58 13.01
N GLY A 42 -13.38 25.95 14.13
CA GLY A 42 -14.85 25.96 14.26
C GLY A 42 -15.45 24.91 15.19
N GLY A 43 -15.89 25.34 16.38
CA GLY A 43 -16.52 24.50 17.39
C GLY A 43 -18.01 24.19 17.17
N VAL A 44 -18.55 23.48 18.17
CA VAL A 44 -19.94 23.02 18.36
C VAL A 44 -20.29 21.67 17.69
N GLN A 45 -19.65 20.58 18.15
CA GLN A 45 -20.21 19.22 18.05
C GLN A 45 -19.69 18.27 19.16
N LEU A 46 -19.48 18.78 20.37
CA LEU A 46 -18.58 18.17 21.37
C LEU A 46 -19.11 16.97 22.18
N MET A 47 -20.32 16.45 21.93
CA MET A 47 -20.86 15.33 22.74
C MET A 47 -21.03 13.99 22.04
N ARG A 48 -20.78 13.90 20.72
CA ARG A 48 -20.74 12.61 19.98
C ARG A 48 -19.32 12.17 19.58
N GLU A 49 -18.33 13.00 19.89
CA GLU A 49 -16.95 12.85 19.43
C GLU A 49 -16.05 12.10 20.43
N SER A 50 -16.42 12.11 21.72
CA SER A 50 -15.66 11.43 22.79
C SER A 50 -15.74 9.90 22.72
N GLU A 51 -16.85 9.33 22.25
CA GLU A 51 -16.95 7.88 22.04
C GLU A 51 -16.22 7.40 20.77
N ARG A 52 -16.14 8.26 19.75
CA ARG A 52 -15.46 7.95 18.47
C ARG A 52 -13.95 7.89 18.61
N THR A 53 -13.39 8.59 19.60
CA THR A 53 -11.96 8.67 19.85
C THR A 53 -11.46 7.67 20.89
N ARG A 54 -12.36 6.90 21.54
CA ARG A 54 -11.94 5.91 22.53
C ARG A 54 -11.20 4.76 21.83
N THR A 55 -9.91 4.65 22.10
CA THR A 55 -9.09 3.51 21.67
C THR A 55 -9.62 2.25 22.33
N THR A 56 -10.05 1.27 21.53
CA THR A 56 -10.58 -0.01 22.01
C THR A 56 -9.55 -1.14 21.86
N ALA A 57 -8.63 -1.02 20.91
CA ALA A 57 -7.60 -2.01 20.65
C ALA A 57 -6.33 -1.37 20.09
N MET A 58 -5.26 -2.15 20.05
CA MET A 58 -4.01 -1.83 19.38
C MET A 58 -3.81 -2.82 18.23
N LEU A 59 -3.58 -2.30 17.04
CA LEU A 59 -3.11 -3.07 15.89
C LEU A 59 -1.59 -3.04 15.89
N SER A 60 -0.97 -4.16 16.24
CA SER A 60 0.47 -4.35 16.07
C SER A 60 0.75 -4.86 14.67
N TYR A 61 1.79 -4.32 14.04
CA TYR A 61 2.26 -4.77 12.74
C TYR A 61 3.72 -5.21 12.82
N GLU A 62 4.08 -6.16 11.97
CA GLU A 62 5.44 -6.47 11.61
C GLU A 62 5.57 -6.51 10.10
N LEU A 63 6.49 -5.70 9.57
CA LEU A 63 6.85 -5.62 8.17
C LEU A 63 8.19 -6.31 7.98
N ARG A 64 8.24 -7.31 7.12
CA ARG A 64 9.46 -7.98 6.71
C ARG A 64 9.90 -7.42 5.38
N LEU A 65 11.11 -6.90 5.35
CA LEU A 65 11.74 -6.28 4.20
C LEU A 65 12.94 -7.14 3.80
N SER A 66 13.00 -7.50 2.53
CA SER A 66 14.17 -8.20 1.98
C SER A 66 15.41 -7.31 2.00
N GLY A 67 16.59 -7.92 2.13
CA GLY A 67 17.87 -7.17 2.21
C GLY A 67 18.08 -6.21 1.04
N ASP A 68 17.67 -6.61 -0.17
CA ASP A 68 17.74 -5.77 -1.37
C ASP A 68 16.77 -4.59 -1.34
N ALA A 69 15.62 -4.74 -0.67
CA ALA A 69 14.66 -3.67 -0.46
C ALA A 69 15.19 -2.63 0.55
N VAL A 70 16.00 -3.07 1.51
CA VAL A 70 16.66 -2.21 2.50
C VAL A 70 18.04 -1.81 1.99
N GLY A 71 18.08 -1.00 0.93
CA GLY A 71 19.32 -0.41 0.44
C GLY A 71 20.09 0.32 1.57
N PRO A 72 21.41 0.52 1.44
CA PRO A 72 22.29 1.04 2.50
C PRO A 72 21.84 2.39 3.10
N ALA A 73 21.06 3.17 2.35
CA ALA A 73 20.46 4.43 2.80
C ALA A 73 19.45 4.29 3.97
N LEU A 74 18.93 3.08 4.26
CA LEU A 74 18.06 2.83 5.41
C LEU A 74 18.82 2.47 6.70
N LEU A 75 20.10 2.09 6.57
CA LEU A 75 20.93 1.60 7.68
C LEU A 75 22.04 2.60 8.07
N GLY A 76 22.28 3.63 7.25
CA GLY A 76 23.30 4.66 7.47
C GLY A 76 22.76 5.90 8.18
N GLY A 77 23.43 6.31 9.25
CA GLY A 77 23.02 7.39 10.15
C GLY A 77 23.22 8.81 9.62
N ASP A 78 22.45 9.20 8.60
CA ASP A 78 22.23 10.62 8.28
C ASP A 78 20.72 10.91 8.14
N HIS A 79 20.24 11.89 8.89
CA HIS A 79 18.98 11.76 9.66
C HIS A 79 17.65 12.13 8.96
N ASP A 80 17.62 12.47 7.68
CA ASP A 80 16.39 12.97 7.04
C ASP A 80 15.96 12.29 5.72
N GLU A 81 16.84 11.68 4.93
CA GLU A 81 16.48 11.22 3.58
C GLU A 81 16.07 9.72 3.47
N GLY A 82 16.14 8.96 4.57
CA GLY A 82 15.88 7.52 4.58
C GLY A 82 14.64 7.05 5.36
N ARG A 83 13.78 7.94 5.88
CA ARG A 83 12.73 7.51 6.82
C ARG A 83 11.66 6.66 6.15
N LEU A 84 11.51 5.43 6.64
CA LEU A 84 10.34 4.60 6.38
C LEU A 84 9.19 5.15 7.22
N LEU A 85 8.16 5.65 6.54
CA LEU A 85 6.92 6.07 7.17
C LEU A 85 5.91 4.92 7.07
N VAL A 86 5.28 4.56 8.18
CA VAL A 86 4.24 3.54 8.21
C VAL A 86 2.96 4.18 8.74
N GLU A 87 1.92 4.17 7.91
CA GLU A 87 0.62 4.79 8.20
C GLU A 87 -0.48 3.75 8.09
N LEU A 88 -1.44 3.83 9.02
CA LEU A 88 -2.69 3.11 8.95
C LEU A 88 -3.73 4.01 8.31
N ILE A 89 -4.23 3.61 7.14
CA ILE A 89 -5.36 4.26 6.48
C ILE A 89 -6.64 3.65 7.03
N SER A 90 -7.52 4.52 7.52
CA SER A 90 -8.89 4.18 7.91
C SER A 90 -9.89 5.02 7.11
N ASP A 91 -11.15 4.62 7.16
CA ASP A 91 -12.29 5.38 6.63
C ASP A 91 -12.37 6.83 7.16
N MET A 92 -11.77 7.11 8.32
CA MET A 92 -11.80 8.43 8.94
C MET A 92 -10.58 9.31 8.62
N HIS A 93 -9.38 8.74 8.48
CA HIS A 93 -8.11 9.44 8.22
C HIS A 93 -6.91 8.46 8.19
N GLY A 94 -5.74 8.97 7.79
CA GLY A 94 -4.44 8.33 8.01
C GLY A 94 -3.93 8.54 9.44
N ILE A 95 -3.49 7.46 10.08
CA ILE A 95 -2.99 7.42 11.46
C ILE A 95 -1.52 7.01 11.40
N ALA A 96 -0.61 7.83 11.93
CA ALA A 96 0.78 7.45 12.11
C ALA A 96 0.94 6.43 13.25
N ALA A 97 1.98 5.59 13.19
CA ALA A 97 2.22 4.60 14.24
C ALA A 97 2.43 5.30 15.60
N ALA A 98 1.68 4.88 16.61
CA ALA A 98 1.77 5.43 17.97
C ALA A 98 3.00 4.91 18.73
N ASP A 99 3.56 3.78 18.30
CA ASP A 99 4.80 3.22 18.82
C ASP A 99 5.56 2.53 17.67
N GLY A 100 6.85 2.83 17.53
CA GLY A 100 7.69 2.43 16.40
C GLY A 100 7.99 3.57 15.41
N PRO A 101 8.64 3.27 14.27
CA PRO A 101 9.11 1.96 13.85
C PRO A 101 10.29 1.45 14.69
N ARG A 102 10.24 0.19 15.12
CA ARG A 102 11.38 -0.53 15.72
C ARG A 102 11.98 -1.50 14.70
N TRP A 103 13.30 -1.51 14.62
CA TRP A 103 14.05 -2.29 13.65
C TRP A 103 14.71 -3.48 14.33
N THR A 104 14.45 -4.68 13.82
CA THR A 104 15.11 -5.92 14.23
C THR A 104 15.47 -6.74 13.00
N ARG A 105 16.08 -7.91 13.21
CA ARG A 105 16.33 -8.89 12.16
C ARG A 105 15.71 -10.23 12.54
N ASP A 106 15.20 -10.96 11.55
CA ASP A 106 14.79 -12.34 11.74
C ASP A 106 15.98 -13.30 11.62
N GLU A 107 15.74 -14.61 11.83
CA GLU A 107 16.76 -15.66 11.72
C GLU A 107 17.38 -15.74 10.31
N GLY A 108 16.66 -15.32 9.29
CA GLY A 108 17.13 -15.23 7.91
C GLY A 108 17.86 -13.92 7.59
N ASN A 109 18.23 -13.14 8.61
CA ASN A 109 18.88 -11.84 8.49
C ASN A 109 18.05 -10.79 7.72
N ARG A 110 16.74 -11.01 7.54
CA ARG A 110 15.84 -10.04 6.91
C ARG A 110 15.44 -8.98 7.93
N MET A 111 15.26 -7.76 7.45
CA MET A 111 14.87 -6.66 8.33
C MET A 111 13.40 -6.78 8.71
N ILE A 112 13.11 -6.64 9.99
CA ILE A 112 11.75 -6.56 10.51
C ILE A 112 11.54 -5.15 11.06
N VAL A 113 10.48 -4.49 10.59
CA VAL A 113 10.01 -3.20 11.09
C VAL A 113 8.70 -3.42 11.82
N SER A 114 8.67 -3.09 13.10
CA SER A 114 7.49 -3.31 13.93
C SER A 114 6.97 -2.01 14.53
N GLY A 115 5.67 -1.96 14.77
CA GLY A 115 5.04 -0.83 15.44
C GLY A 115 3.58 -1.10 15.75
N ARG A 116 2.89 -0.08 16.25
CA ARG A 116 1.51 -0.20 16.72
C ARG A 116 0.66 1.00 16.34
N PHE A 117 -0.57 0.75 15.95
CA PHE A 117 -1.60 1.76 15.71
C PHE A 117 -2.73 1.63 16.74
N PRO A 118 -3.24 2.75 17.28
CA PRO A 118 -4.46 2.72 18.05
C PRO A 118 -5.63 2.45 17.11
N LEU A 119 -6.50 1.51 17.49
CA LEU A 119 -7.78 1.29 16.84
C LEU A 119 -8.89 1.92 17.67
N THR A 120 -9.75 2.70 17.02
CA THR A 120 -10.95 3.25 17.64
C THR A 120 -12.15 2.35 17.38
N LYS A 121 -13.20 2.49 18.19
CA LYS A 121 -14.46 1.73 18.00
C LYS A 121 -15.13 2.05 16.67
N ALA A 122 -14.99 3.28 16.20
CA ALA A 122 -15.70 3.80 15.03
C ALA A 122 -14.92 3.61 13.72
N GLY A 123 -13.59 3.57 13.78
CA GLY A 123 -12.76 3.46 12.58
C GLY A 123 -12.75 2.06 12.00
N LYS A 124 -12.84 1.98 10.68
CA LYS A 124 -12.55 0.77 9.91
C LYS A 124 -11.13 0.84 9.38
N PRO A 125 -10.20 0.00 9.86
CA PRO A 125 -8.85 -0.08 9.29
C PRO A 125 -8.94 -0.64 7.87
N GLU A 126 -8.40 0.07 6.88
CA GLU A 126 -8.52 -0.32 5.47
C GLU A 126 -7.19 -0.70 4.84
N ALA A 127 -6.10 -0.06 5.22
CA ALA A 127 -4.79 -0.38 4.68
C ALA A 127 -3.66 0.02 5.63
N ILE A 128 -2.54 -0.70 5.58
CA ILE A 128 -1.24 -0.15 5.98
C ILE A 128 -0.54 0.33 4.71
N VAL A 129 -0.12 1.59 4.71
CA VAL A 129 0.70 2.17 3.67
C VAL A 129 2.09 2.40 4.25
N VAL A 130 3.08 1.95 3.50
CA VAL A 130 4.48 2.17 3.83
C VAL A 130 5.06 3.06 2.76
N SER A 131 5.54 4.22 3.18
CA SER A 131 6.08 5.23 2.30
C SER A 131 7.56 5.37 2.53
N ARG A 132 8.33 5.39 1.44
CA ARG A 132 9.76 5.68 1.45
C ARG A 132 10.03 6.86 0.54
N ALA A 133 10.65 7.90 1.10
CA ALA A 133 11.01 9.08 0.35
C ALA A 133 11.74 8.70 -0.94
N ARG A 134 11.24 9.19 -2.09
CA ARG A 134 11.84 9.09 -3.43
C ARG A 134 12.01 7.67 -4.03
N ILE A 135 11.49 6.60 -3.42
CA ILE A 135 11.71 5.22 -3.93
C ILE A 135 10.41 4.52 -4.28
N SER A 136 9.55 4.28 -3.31
CA SER A 136 8.31 3.55 -3.56
C SER A 136 7.41 3.58 -2.34
N ASN A 137 6.10 3.58 -2.60
CA ASN A 137 5.10 3.34 -1.57
C ASN A 137 4.52 1.95 -1.78
N PHE A 138 4.18 1.23 -0.72
CA PHE A 138 3.50 -0.06 -0.86
C PHE A 138 2.33 -0.14 0.10
N ARG A 139 1.28 -0.84 -0.35
CA ARG A 139 0.00 -0.90 0.34
C ARG A 139 -0.35 -2.35 0.66
N PHE A 140 -0.82 -2.54 1.89
CA PHE A 140 -1.45 -3.77 2.35
C PHE A 140 -2.88 -3.45 2.79
N GLY A 141 -3.85 -3.79 1.95
CA GLY A 141 -5.28 -3.76 2.27
C GLY A 141 -5.58 -4.65 3.47
N LEU A 142 -6.34 -4.14 4.42
CA LEU A 142 -6.74 -4.84 5.63
C LEU A 142 -8.19 -5.31 5.44
N ASP A 143 -8.43 -6.61 5.51
CA ASP A 143 -9.79 -7.16 5.57
C ASP A 143 -10.24 -7.25 7.03
N LEU A 144 -10.22 -6.09 7.71
CA LEU A 144 -10.61 -5.99 9.11
C LEU A 144 -12.00 -5.35 9.22
N PRO A 145 -12.92 -5.96 10.00
CA PRO A 145 -14.17 -5.29 10.32
C PRO A 145 -13.91 -4.09 11.24
N PRO A 146 -14.86 -3.14 11.35
CA PRO A 146 -14.84 -2.14 12.40
C PRO A 146 -14.74 -2.81 13.78
N ASN A 147 -13.91 -2.26 14.66
CA ASN A 147 -13.65 -2.80 16.02
C ASN A 147 -13.31 -4.32 16.02
N PRO A 148 -12.19 -4.72 15.40
CA PRO A 148 -11.86 -6.13 15.23
C PRO A 148 -11.62 -6.85 16.58
N ALA A 149 -11.79 -8.17 16.56
CA ALA A 149 -11.54 -9.02 17.73
C ALA A 149 -10.03 -9.17 18.00
N PRO A 150 -9.60 -9.39 19.25
CA PRO A 150 -8.21 -9.74 19.55
C PRO A 150 -7.79 -11.02 18.83
N THR A 151 -6.50 -11.10 18.51
CA THR A 151 -5.89 -12.31 17.95
C THR A 151 -4.95 -12.97 18.96
N HIS A 152 -4.75 -14.29 18.86
CA HIS A 152 -3.86 -15.05 19.75
C HIS A 152 -2.36 -14.83 19.46
N GLY A 153 -2.03 -14.10 18.40
CA GLY A 153 -0.67 -13.87 17.94
C GLY A 153 -0.67 -13.08 16.63
N PHE A 154 0.49 -13.00 16.00
CA PHE A 154 0.57 -12.53 14.62
C PHE A 154 -0.02 -13.57 13.68
N ASP A 155 -0.76 -13.11 12.67
CA ASP A 155 -1.19 -13.94 11.55
C ASP A 155 0.00 -14.38 10.67
N GLY A 156 -0.32 -15.09 9.60
CA GLY A 156 0.66 -15.49 8.59
C GLY A 156 1.17 -14.29 7.80
N TRP A 157 2.42 -14.37 7.34
CA TRP A 157 2.99 -13.38 6.44
C TRP A 157 2.18 -13.28 5.15
N ARG A 158 1.81 -12.06 4.77
CA ARG A 158 1.13 -11.74 3.51
C ARG A 158 1.88 -10.68 2.72
N ARG A 159 1.85 -10.77 1.40
CA ARG A 159 2.56 -9.83 0.51
C ARG A 159 1.82 -8.51 0.37
N ALA A 160 2.53 -7.48 -0.07
CA ALA A 160 1.90 -6.23 -0.47
C ALA A 160 0.95 -6.47 -1.66
N ASP A 161 -0.20 -5.77 -1.66
CA ASP A 161 -1.17 -5.89 -2.75
C ASP A 161 -0.71 -5.10 -3.98
N VAL A 162 -0.06 -3.96 -3.73
CA VAL A 162 0.43 -3.06 -4.76
C VAL A 162 1.61 -2.24 -4.22
N ALA A 163 2.56 -1.95 -5.10
CA ALA A 163 3.59 -0.95 -4.90
C ALA A 163 3.36 0.18 -5.90
N PHE A 164 3.88 1.35 -5.59
CA PHE A 164 3.82 2.54 -6.41
C PHE A 164 5.24 3.07 -6.57
N SER A 165 5.60 3.45 -7.78
CA SER A 165 6.82 4.18 -8.08
C SER A 165 6.77 5.59 -7.47
N PRO A 166 7.90 6.33 -7.45
CA PRO A 166 7.92 7.71 -6.93
C PRO A 166 6.99 8.66 -7.68
N ASP A 167 6.77 8.41 -8.97
CA ASP A 167 5.84 9.11 -9.86
C ASP A 167 4.37 8.68 -9.69
N GLY A 168 4.10 7.69 -8.83
CA GLY A 168 2.76 7.26 -8.47
C GLY A 168 2.17 6.18 -9.37
N GLU A 169 2.95 5.66 -10.32
CA GLU A 169 2.53 4.55 -11.18
C GLU A 169 2.58 3.22 -10.42
N PRO A 170 1.58 2.34 -10.57
CA PRO A 170 1.56 1.06 -9.89
C PRO A 170 2.65 0.13 -10.44
N ILE A 171 3.42 -0.47 -9.54
CA ILE A 171 4.41 -1.50 -9.80
C ILE A 171 3.85 -2.84 -9.31
N THR A 172 3.82 -3.82 -10.21
CA THR A 172 3.36 -5.20 -9.89
C THR A 172 4.51 -6.18 -9.65
N ALA A 173 5.75 -5.81 -9.94
CA ALA A 173 6.94 -6.62 -9.71
C ALA A 173 7.60 -6.28 -8.37
N GLY A 174 8.28 -7.26 -7.73
CA GLY A 174 9.04 -7.02 -6.50
C GLY A 174 8.19 -7.02 -5.22
N LEU A 175 6.88 -7.25 -5.31
CA LEU A 175 5.98 -7.27 -4.14
C LEU A 175 6.31 -8.42 -3.17
N GLU A 176 6.95 -9.49 -3.65
CA GLU A 176 7.45 -10.59 -2.85
C GLU A 176 8.54 -10.18 -1.84
N GLN A 177 9.13 -8.99 -2.01
CA GLN A 177 10.15 -8.46 -1.11
C GLN A 177 9.58 -7.82 0.16
N TYR A 178 8.25 -7.61 0.20
CA TYR A 178 7.53 -6.91 1.26
C TYR A 178 6.42 -7.78 1.81
N GLU A 179 6.55 -8.17 3.07
CA GLU A 179 5.56 -8.99 3.74
C GLU A 179 5.10 -8.32 5.04
N LEU A 180 3.84 -8.52 5.38
CA LEU A 180 3.20 -7.98 6.57
C LEU A 180 2.60 -9.13 7.38
N ARG A 181 2.63 -8.99 8.70
CA ARG A 181 1.74 -9.71 9.60
C ARG A 181 1.22 -8.80 10.69
N LEU A 182 0.04 -9.13 11.22
CA LEU A 182 -0.75 -8.30 12.12
C LEU A 182 -1.14 -9.07 13.37
N ARG A 183 -1.20 -8.35 14.49
CA ARG A 183 -1.74 -8.84 15.77
C ARG A 183 -2.65 -7.77 16.37
N ILE A 184 -3.77 -8.19 16.93
CA ILE A 184 -4.73 -7.27 17.55
C ILE A 184 -4.79 -7.54 19.05
N GLU A 185 -4.56 -6.50 19.83
CA GLU A 185 -4.57 -6.54 21.29
C GLU A 185 -5.66 -5.61 21.82
N ARG A 186 -6.56 -6.11 22.68
CA ARG A 186 -7.49 -5.22 23.39
C ARG A 186 -6.85 -4.70 24.66
N LYS A 187 -7.01 -3.40 24.92
CA LYS A 187 -6.82 -2.88 26.27
C LYS A 187 -8.07 -3.24 27.08
N LEU A 188 -7.92 -4.19 27.99
CA LEU A 188 -8.90 -4.40 29.06
C LEU A 188 -8.72 -3.21 30.01
N TYR A 189 -9.67 -2.28 29.99
CA TYR A 189 -9.81 -1.23 31.01
C TYR A 189 -10.88 -1.65 32.00
#